data_AF-A0A7Y0PQL0-F1
#
_entry.id   AF-A0A7Y0PQL0-F1
#
_cell.length_a   1.000
_cell.length_b   1.000
_cell.length_c   1.000
_cell.angle_alpha   90.00
_cell.angle_beta   90.00
_cell.angle_gamma   90.00
#
_symmetry.space_group_name_H-M   'P 1'
#
loop_
_entity.id
_entity.type
_entity.pdbx_description
1 polymer ?
#
loop_
_entity_poly.entity_id
_entity_poly.type
_entity_poly.pdbx_seq_one_letter_code
_entity_poly.pdbx_strand_id
1 'polypeptide(L)'
;MSPVTRLLRRATGLPAPRTPRVRVVRDVAVPMPDGLVLRHDRYVPAGVTRGPVVLVRSPYGRAGWIGALFGRVVAERGRQVVVQSVRGTRDSEGELSPFDEADDGVATVRWVTAQPWCDGRVVTLGPSYLGITQWALAADAGDALRAMGTMVTASQFRDQTYPGGSFSLDNGLSWASMMRRPRIRQRLAEAVQHRVQAGFGAVPLSTADTVAAGAPIDFFQDWLSEQAPDSAYWAKRSYAGRVSEVARHGVAVSMTGGWQDIFLPWQLEDYAALRAAGARPVLRIGPWVHTTPAGMAAGLRDALALFDRALGDVTGPDGERPVHLELSGGGGERRLEDWPPAHVTERTLYLHTDHGLGEEIPTVPERGGAHWAGTRQRYDPHDPTPAVGGAILSGRSGPRDQSALEARPDVVVFTGPVLPRDVVALGPVRATVHVRAEVEHLDVFVRVCDVDETGRSVNVTDGIRRITPTDPGPSADGTVAVEVALWPVGHRFAAGHRLRVQISGGAHPRFARHPGTGAALGEADVLVPREREILHDAAHPSHVVLPLEP
;
A
#
# COMPACT_ATOMS: atom_id res chain seq x y z
N MET A 1 13.33 8.72 31.77
CA MET A 1 12.66 8.85 30.44
C MET A 1 12.27 10.29 30.24
N SER A 2 12.40 10.83 29.03
CA SER A 2 11.91 12.19 28.74
C SER A 2 10.36 12.21 28.69
N PRO A 3 9.71 13.38 28.85
CA PRO A 3 8.26 13.51 28.69
C PRO A 3 7.76 12.96 27.34
N VAL A 4 8.50 13.23 26.24
CA VAL A 4 8.19 12.73 24.90
C VAL A 4 8.19 11.21 24.83
N THR A 5 9.22 10.54 25.38
CA THR A 5 9.29 9.07 25.38
C THR A 5 8.19 8.43 26.24
N ARG A 6 7.77 9.08 27.35
CA ARG A 6 6.63 8.63 28.16
C ARG A 6 5.32 8.68 27.37
N LEU A 7 5.10 9.77 26.63
CA LEU A 7 3.93 9.94 25.78
C LEU A 7 3.90 8.89 24.67
N LEU A 8 4.99 8.75 23.91
CA LEU A 8 5.11 7.77 22.82
C LEU A 8 4.91 6.34 23.31
N ARG A 9 5.47 5.97 24.46
CA ARG A 9 5.23 4.66 25.08
C ARG A 9 3.75 4.42 25.36
N ARG A 10 3.07 5.38 25.98
CA ARG A 10 1.64 5.26 26.31
C ARG A 10 0.80 5.13 25.04
N ALA A 11 1.09 5.97 24.03
CA ALA A 11 0.41 5.93 22.73
C ALA A 11 0.63 4.60 21.99
N THR A 12 1.77 3.95 22.20
CA THR A 12 2.09 2.65 21.56
C THR A 12 1.68 1.43 22.38
N GLY A 13 1.17 1.61 23.60
CA GLY A 13 0.83 0.50 24.50
C GLY A 13 2.03 -0.39 24.86
N LEU A 14 3.27 0.13 24.77
CA LEU A 14 4.47 -0.64 25.04
C LEU A 14 4.68 -0.85 26.56
N PRO A 15 5.28 -1.98 26.96
CA PRO A 15 5.58 -2.26 28.37
C PRO A 15 6.54 -1.22 28.97
N ALA A 16 6.69 -1.24 30.29
CA ALA A 16 7.67 -0.40 30.97
C ALA A 16 9.09 -0.57 30.37
N PRO A 17 9.89 0.52 30.30
CA PRO A 17 11.27 0.41 29.84
C PRO A 17 12.04 -0.57 30.74
N ARG A 18 12.95 -1.37 30.15
CA ARG A 18 13.95 -2.11 30.93
C ARG A 18 14.98 -1.14 31.53
N THR A 19 15.31 -0.08 30.80
CA THR A 19 16.12 1.02 31.31
C THR A 19 15.72 2.36 30.71
N PRO A 20 15.54 3.42 31.53
CA PRO A 20 15.26 4.76 31.03
C PRO A 20 16.53 5.52 30.57
N ARG A 21 17.72 4.95 30.79
CA ARG A 21 19.02 5.56 30.50
C ARG A 21 19.54 5.00 29.18
N VAL A 22 19.53 5.84 28.15
CA VAL A 22 20.04 5.53 26.80
C VAL A 22 21.08 6.58 26.41
N ARG A 23 22.30 6.14 26.12
CA ARG A 23 23.36 6.98 25.54
C ARG A 23 23.21 6.98 24.03
N VAL A 24 23.30 8.14 23.40
CA VAL A 24 23.24 8.27 21.94
C VAL A 24 24.62 8.67 21.43
N VAL A 25 25.22 7.83 20.61
CA VAL A 25 26.43 8.16 19.83
C VAL A 25 25.94 8.66 18.48
N ARG A 26 26.19 9.94 18.19
CA ARG A 26 25.67 10.61 16.99
C ARG A 26 26.70 10.61 15.87
N ASP A 27 26.21 10.77 14.66
CA ASP A 27 26.99 11.11 13.47
C ASP A 27 28.11 10.12 13.15
N VAL A 28 27.88 8.84 13.45
CA VAL A 28 28.80 7.75 13.13
C VAL A 28 28.87 7.63 11.61
N ALA A 29 30.07 7.90 11.08
CA ALA A 29 30.41 7.76 9.68
C ALA A 29 30.70 6.30 9.37
N VAL A 30 30.02 5.76 8.36
CA VAL A 30 30.28 4.40 7.86
C VAL A 30 30.54 4.47 6.36
N PRO A 31 31.76 4.12 5.90
CA PRO A 31 32.05 4.06 4.48
C PRO A 31 31.36 2.86 3.84
N MET A 32 30.67 3.10 2.73
CA MET A 32 30.12 2.07 1.85
C MET A 32 31.23 1.54 0.91
N PRO A 33 31.01 0.40 0.22
CA PRO A 33 32.03 -0.19 -0.66
C PRO A 33 32.49 0.71 -1.80
N ASP A 34 31.63 1.64 -2.24
CA ASP A 34 31.92 2.64 -3.27
C ASP A 34 32.61 3.91 -2.73
N GLY A 35 32.93 3.94 -1.44
CA GLY A 35 33.65 5.03 -0.78
C GLY A 35 32.78 6.14 -0.20
N LEU A 36 31.47 6.16 -0.50
CA LEU A 36 30.55 7.16 0.04
C LEU A 36 30.23 6.87 1.51
N VAL A 37 30.03 7.94 2.30
CA VAL A 37 29.79 7.83 3.74
C VAL A 37 28.32 7.99 4.08
N LEU A 38 27.74 6.96 4.72
CA LEU A 38 26.40 7.04 5.30
C LEU A 38 26.47 7.34 6.81
N ARG A 39 25.53 8.17 7.29
CA ARG A 39 25.49 8.65 8.68
C ARG A 39 24.50 7.87 9.53
N HIS A 40 24.97 7.52 10.73
CA HIS A 40 24.24 6.70 11.68
C HIS A 40 24.20 7.34 13.07
N ASP A 41 23.10 7.14 13.78
CA ASP A 41 23.01 7.36 15.22
C ASP A 41 22.85 6.00 15.92
N ARG A 42 23.67 5.74 16.93
CA ARG A 42 23.60 4.53 17.75
C ARG A 42 23.05 4.83 19.13
N TYR A 43 21.96 4.17 19.48
CA TYR A 43 21.29 4.24 20.78
C TYR A 43 21.72 3.04 21.62
N VAL A 44 22.35 3.32 22.76
CA VAL A 44 22.95 2.31 23.66
C VAL A 44 22.24 2.36 25.01
N PRO A 45 21.44 1.34 25.36
CA PRO A 45 20.85 1.25 26.69
C PRO A 45 21.92 1.02 27.76
N ALA A 46 21.72 1.63 28.94
CA ALA A 46 22.62 1.43 30.07
C ALA A 46 22.66 -0.06 30.49
N GLY A 47 23.87 -0.57 30.74
CA GLY A 47 24.10 -1.98 31.10
C GLY A 47 24.38 -2.90 29.90
N VAL A 48 24.20 -2.44 28.66
CA VAL A 48 24.50 -3.23 27.45
C VAL A 48 25.83 -2.78 26.84
N THR A 49 26.82 -3.67 26.86
CA THR A 49 28.15 -3.45 26.27
C THR A 49 28.34 -4.21 24.97
N ARG A 50 27.75 -5.40 24.87
CA ARG A 50 27.68 -6.25 23.67
C ARG A 50 26.31 -6.92 23.59
N GLY A 51 25.76 -7.09 22.38
CA GLY A 51 24.48 -7.76 22.18
C GLY A 51 23.91 -7.55 20.77
N PRO A 52 22.67 -8.00 20.51
CA PRO A 52 22.04 -7.87 19.22
C PRO A 52 21.70 -6.41 18.91
N VAL A 53 21.55 -6.11 17.62
CA VAL A 53 21.31 -4.76 17.12
C VAL A 53 20.00 -4.68 16.35
N VAL A 54 19.16 -3.71 16.69
CA VAL A 54 18.02 -3.32 15.86
C VAL A 54 18.52 -2.31 14.83
N LEU A 55 18.39 -2.64 13.54
CA LEU A 55 18.77 -1.77 12.43
C LEU A 55 17.51 -1.10 11.85
N VAL A 56 17.59 0.22 11.70
CA VAL A 56 16.53 1.06 11.12
C VAL A 56 17.16 1.93 10.05
N ARG A 57 16.78 1.78 8.78
CA ARG A 57 17.30 2.56 7.65
C ARG A 57 16.20 3.46 7.09
N SER A 58 16.41 4.79 7.12
CA SER A 58 15.35 5.79 6.93
C SER A 58 15.75 6.89 5.93
N PRO A 59 14.92 7.18 4.91
CA PRO A 59 15.13 8.35 4.04
C PRO A 59 14.71 9.66 4.70
N TYR A 60 13.99 9.59 5.82
CA TYR A 60 13.50 10.75 6.57
C TYR A 60 14.52 11.28 7.57
N GLY A 61 15.69 10.65 7.66
CA GLY A 61 16.77 10.93 8.60
C GLY A 61 16.75 10.09 9.86
N ARG A 62 17.75 10.32 10.72
CA ARG A 62 18.00 9.56 11.97
C ARG A 62 17.53 10.23 13.26
N ALA A 63 17.16 11.52 13.21
CA ALA A 63 16.71 12.31 14.35
C ALA A 63 15.18 12.53 14.36
N GLY A 64 14.69 13.40 15.26
CA GLY A 64 13.27 13.77 15.32
C GLY A 64 12.38 12.58 15.69
N TRP A 65 11.25 12.43 14.99
CA TRP A 65 10.28 11.37 15.28
C TRP A 65 10.86 9.97 15.04
N ILE A 66 11.66 9.77 13.98
CA ILE A 66 12.34 8.50 13.68
C ILE A 66 13.24 8.11 14.85
N GLY A 67 14.17 8.99 15.22
CA GLY A 67 15.10 8.73 16.32
C GLY A 67 14.42 8.61 17.69
N ALA A 68 13.29 9.30 17.91
CA ALA A 68 12.53 9.18 19.15
C ALA A 68 11.80 7.83 19.25
N LEU A 69 11.06 7.44 18.21
CA LEU A 69 10.21 6.25 18.21
C LEU A 69 11.01 4.97 17.93
N PHE A 70 11.77 4.93 16.84
CA PHE A 70 12.49 3.73 16.43
C PHE A 70 13.88 3.63 17.05
N GLY A 71 14.53 4.76 17.38
CA GLY A 71 15.81 4.76 18.11
C GLY A 71 15.62 4.60 19.62
N ARG A 72 15.14 5.67 20.27
CA ARG A 72 15.14 5.77 21.74
C ARG A 72 14.11 4.88 22.42
N VAL A 73 12.85 4.89 21.99
CA VAL A 73 11.79 4.07 22.63
C VAL A 73 12.11 2.58 22.51
N VAL A 74 12.64 2.13 21.37
CA VAL A 74 13.11 0.75 21.20
C VAL A 74 14.34 0.47 22.08
N ALA A 75 15.32 1.37 22.12
CA ALA A 75 16.52 1.17 22.95
C ALA A 75 16.19 1.05 24.44
N GLU A 76 15.19 1.79 24.94
CA GLU A 76 14.70 1.69 26.32
C GLU A 76 14.16 0.28 26.69
N ARG A 77 13.94 -0.61 25.71
CA ARG A 77 13.58 -2.03 25.93
C ARG A 77 14.81 -2.93 26.04
N GLY A 78 16.01 -2.36 26.16
CA GLY A 78 17.24 -3.09 26.45
C GLY A 78 18.00 -3.57 25.20
N ARG A 79 17.69 -3.01 24.02
CA ARG A 79 18.37 -3.35 22.77
C ARG A 79 19.20 -2.19 22.25
N GLN A 80 20.33 -2.50 21.62
CA GLN A 80 21.06 -1.48 20.88
C GLN A 80 20.31 -1.18 19.59
N VAL A 81 20.24 0.09 19.21
CA VAL A 81 19.60 0.49 17.95
C VAL A 81 20.57 1.30 17.12
N VAL A 82 20.68 0.98 15.84
CA VAL A 82 21.37 1.77 14.83
C VAL A 82 20.33 2.35 13.89
N VAL A 83 20.27 3.69 13.83
CA VAL A 83 19.40 4.42 12.91
C VAL A 83 20.26 5.07 11.84
N GLN A 84 20.14 4.60 10.60
CA GLN A 84 20.87 5.10 9.44
C GLN A 84 20.01 6.08 8.62
N SER A 85 20.61 7.17 8.15
CA SER A 85 20.05 7.96 7.03
C SER A 85 20.51 7.32 5.72
N VAL A 86 19.58 6.94 4.84
CA VAL A 86 19.96 6.30 3.56
C VAL A 86 20.71 7.27 2.65
N ARG A 87 21.35 6.75 1.62
CA ARG A 87 22.14 7.50 0.63
C ARG A 87 21.40 8.72 0.07
N GLY A 88 22.13 9.83 -0.08
CA GLY A 88 21.61 11.10 -0.57
C GLY A 88 20.54 11.75 0.30
N THR A 89 20.38 11.30 1.56
CA THR A 89 19.44 11.92 2.50
C THR A 89 20.14 12.49 3.73
N ARG A 90 19.70 13.69 4.12
CA ARG A 90 20.23 14.42 5.27
C ARG A 90 21.72 14.68 5.14
N ASP A 91 22.52 14.01 5.97
CA ASP A 91 23.96 14.20 6.09
C ASP A 91 24.73 12.99 5.53
N SER A 92 24.02 12.01 4.96
CA SER A 92 24.60 10.91 4.20
C SER A 92 24.93 11.38 2.79
N GLU A 93 26.08 10.97 2.29
CA GLU A 93 26.58 11.34 0.96
C GLU A 93 25.85 10.61 -0.17
N GLY A 94 26.17 10.98 -1.41
CA GLY A 94 25.59 10.43 -2.63
C GLY A 94 24.27 11.07 -3.04
N GLU A 95 23.58 10.43 -3.97
CA GLU A 95 22.27 10.84 -4.48
C GLU A 95 21.20 9.82 -4.10
N LEU A 96 20.00 10.31 -3.79
CA LEU A 96 18.88 9.44 -3.44
C LEU A 96 18.37 8.75 -4.70
N SER A 97 18.52 7.44 -4.74
CA SER A 97 17.84 6.54 -5.69
C SER A 97 16.76 5.79 -4.92
N PRO A 98 15.48 6.24 -4.94
CA PRO A 98 14.45 5.64 -4.12
C PRO A 98 14.33 4.13 -4.31
N PHE A 99 14.28 3.41 -3.18
CA PHE A 99 14.08 1.97 -3.08
C PHE A 99 15.21 1.08 -3.62
N ASP A 100 16.26 1.66 -4.18
CA ASP A 100 17.51 0.99 -4.54
C ASP A 100 18.43 0.95 -3.31
N GLU A 101 18.30 -0.11 -2.52
CA GLU A 101 18.74 -0.11 -1.12
C GLU A 101 19.55 -1.35 -0.74
N ALA A 102 19.74 -2.30 -1.68
CA ALA A 102 20.34 -3.60 -1.41
C ALA A 102 21.81 -3.48 -0.99
N ASP A 103 22.64 -2.87 -1.84
CA ASP A 103 24.09 -2.77 -1.62
C ASP A 103 24.43 -2.07 -0.30
N ASP A 104 23.81 -0.91 -0.05
CA ASP A 104 24.00 -0.16 1.18
C ASP A 104 23.46 -0.92 2.40
N GLY A 105 22.34 -1.62 2.26
CA GLY A 105 21.75 -2.42 3.32
C GLY A 105 22.67 -3.55 3.77
N VAL A 106 23.20 -4.31 2.82
CA VAL A 106 24.13 -5.43 3.07
C VAL A 106 25.45 -4.92 3.64
N ALA A 107 26.02 -3.85 3.06
CA ALA A 107 27.22 -3.22 3.58
C ALA A 107 27.04 -2.74 5.04
N THR A 108 25.87 -2.20 5.35
CA THR A 108 25.54 -1.76 6.72
C THR A 108 25.46 -2.93 7.69
N VAL A 109 24.83 -4.04 7.31
CA VAL A 109 24.79 -5.26 8.16
C VAL A 109 26.19 -5.80 8.40
N ARG A 110 27.04 -5.88 7.37
CA ARG A 110 28.44 -6.29 7.51
C ARG A 110 29.22 -5.36 8.45
N TRP A 111 29.04 -4.06 8.31
CA TRP A 111 29.69 -3.10 9.20
C TRP A 111 29.22 -3.26 10.64
N VAL A 112 27.90 -3.36 10.89
CA VAL A 112 27.31 -3.50 12.24
C VAL A 112 27.82 -4.77 12.92
N THR A 113 27.83 -5.89 12.20
CA THR A 113 28.22 -7.20 12.75
C THR A 113 29.72 -7.30 13.04
N ALA A 114 30.56 -6.55 12.32
CA ALA A 114 32.00 -6.46 12.59
C ALA A 114 32.34 -5.64 13.85
N GLN A 115 31.38 -4.93 14.45
CA GLN A 115 31.66 -4.09 15.61
C GLN A 115 31.82 -4.92 16.89
N PRO A 116 32.76 -4.56 17.80
CA PRO A 116 33.00 -5.31 19.02
C PRO A 116 31.81 -5.31 20.00
N TRP A 117 30.88 -4.38 19.81
CA TRP A 117 29.65 -4.26 20.59
C TRP A 117 28.45 -5.00 19.97
N CYS A 118 28.59 -5.58 18.78
CA CYS A 118 27.59 -6.49 18.23
C CYS A 118 27.97 -7.93 18.59
N ASP A 119 26.97 -8.78 18.81
CA ASP A 119 27.18 -10.23 19.01
C ASP A 119 26.96 -11.04 17.72
N GLY A 120 26.93 -10.36 16.58
CA GLY A 120 26.70 -10.94 15.25
C GLY A 120 25.22 -11.02 14.85
N ARG A 121 24.27 -10.72 15.75
CA ARG A 121 22.84 -10.80 15.47
C ARG A 121 22.23 -9.43 15.19
N VAL A 122 21.44 -9.35 14.13
CA VAL A 122 20.71 -8.15 13.69
C VAL A 122 19.23 -8.48 13.55
N VAL A 123 18.38 -7.53 13.92
CA VAL A 123 16.95 -7.51 13.56
C VAL A 123 16.62 -6.17 12.93
N THR A 124 15.66 -6.11 12.02
CA THR A 124 15.30 -4.88 11.31
C THR A 124 13.90 -4.41 11.66
N LEU A 125 13.67 -3.10 11.68
CA LEU A 125 12.38 -2.53 12.05
C LEU A 125 12.09 -1.25 11.29
N GLY A 126 10.85 -1.11 10.84
CA GLY A 126 10.33 0.16 10.36
C GLY A 126 9.19 0.04 9.35
N PRO A 127 8.43 1.12 9.15
CA PRO A 127 7.29 1.15 8.26
C PRO A 127 7.63 1.65 6.86
N SER A 128 6.76 1.38 5.88
CA SER A 128 6.79 2.04 4.57
C SER A 128 8.15 1.86 3.89
N TYR A 129 8.83 2.95 3.51
CA TYR A 129 10.20 2.89 2.99
C TYR A 129 11.17 2.18 3.96
N LEU A 130 11.08 2.42 5.28
CA LEU A 130 11.91 1.72 6.28
C LEU A 130 11.60 0.21 6.33
N GLY A 131 10.47 -0.20 5.76
CA GLY A 131 10.12 -1.60 5.52
C GLY A 131 10.80 -2.17 4.27
N ILE A 132 10.79 -1.43 3.17
CA ILE A 132 11.45 -1.80 1.91
C ILE A 132 12.95 -1.99 2.12
N THR A 133 13.60 -1.14 2.92
CA THR A 133 15.03 -1.29 3.24
C THR A 133 15.37 -2.58 3.97
N GLN A 134 14.37 -3.23 4.60
CA GLN A 134 14.54 -4.55 5.23
C GLN A 134 14.53 -5.64 4.16
N TRP A 135 13.54 -5.61 3.25
CA TRP A 135 13.47 -6.55 2.12
C TRP A 135 14.72 -6.47 1.23
N ALA A 136 15.23 -5.26 1.01
CA ALA A 136 16.40 -5.01 0.19
C ALA A 136 17.67 -5.75 0.64
N LEU A 137 17.84 -5.94 1.96
CA LEU A 137 19.02 -6.59 2.54
C LEU A 137 18.77 -8.04 2.98
N ALA A 138 17.51 -8.46 3.09
CA ALA A 138 17.14 -9.64 3.87
C ALA A 138 17.76 -10.94 3.36
N ALA A 139 17.73 -11.12 2.04
CA ALA A 139 18.25 -12.32 1.39
C ALA A 139 19.80 -12.40 1.43
N ASP A 140 20.49 -11.26 1.47
CA ASP A 140 21.96 -11.20 1.44
C ASP A 140 22.60 -10.99 2.83
N ALA A 141 21.79 -10.76 3.86
CA ALA A 141 22.27 -10.58 5.23
C ALA A 141 22.80 -11.87 5.87
N GLY A 142 22.49 -13.04 5.27
CA GLY A 142 22.88 -14.35 5.77
C GLY A 142 22.41 -14.61 7.21
N ASP A 143 23.18 -15.38 7.97
CA ASP A 143 22.85 -15.78 9.34
C ASP A 143 22.87 -14.63 10.37
N ALA A 144 23.27 -13.43 9.96
CA ALA A 144 23.24 -12.27 10.83
C ALA A 144 21.80 -11.81 11.11
N LEU A 145 20.93 -11.85 10.10
CA LEU A 145 19.55 -11.38 10.24
C LEU A 145 18.69 -12.44 10.93
N ARG A 146 18.07 -12.07 12.05
CA ARG A 146 17.24 -13.00 12.85
C ARG A 146 15.75 -12.73 12.75
N ALA A 147 15.37 -11.47 12.57
CA ALA A 147 13.98 -11.09 12.44
C ALA A 147 13.77 -9.75 11.72
N MET A 148 12.59 -9.60 11.12
CA MET A 148 12.12 -8.40 10.43
C MET A 148 10.76 -7.96 10.99
N GLY A 149 10.66 -6.67 11.31
CA GLY A 149 9.42 -6.01 11.70
C GLY A 149 8.96 -5.05 10.61
N THR A 150 8.19 -5.56 9.64
CA THR A 150 7.68 -4.81 8.49
C THR A 150 6.29 -4.26 8.79
N MET A 151 6.05 -3.01 8.39
CA MET A 151 4.76 -2.33 8.61
C MET A 151 4.41 -1.50 7.37
N VAL A 152 3.19 -1.63 6.84
CA VAL A 152 2.63 -0.87 5.73
C VAL A 152 3.63 -0.75 4.58
N THR A 153 4.08 -1.90 4.07
CA THR A 153 5.20 -2.02 3.14
C THR A 153 5.11 -3.32 2.34
N ALA A 154 5.85 -3.41 1.24
CA ALA A 154 5.98 -4.61 0.43
C ALA A 154 7.43 -4.75 -0.07
N SER A 155 7.79 -5.92 -0.60
CA SER A 155 9.12 -6.22 -1.14
C SER A 155 9.38 -5.59 -2.52
N GLN A 156 8.35 -5.01 -3.15
CA GLN A 156 8.45 -4.32 -4.43
C GLN A 156 7.67 -2.99 -4.39
N PHE A 157 8.02 -2.08 -5.29
CA PHE A 157 7.39 -0.75 -5.37
C PHE A 157 6.76 -0.41 -6.73
N ARG A 158 7.11 -1.15 -7.80
CA ARG A 158 6.60 -0.89 -9.15
C ARG A 158 5.08 -0.97 -9.18
N ASP A 159 4.52 -2.08 -8.75
CA ASP A 159 3.08 -2.29 -8.94
C ASP A 159 2.27 -1.38 -8.02
N GLN A 160 2.85 -0.94 -6.90
CA GLN A 160 2.32 0.15 -6.09
C GLN A 160 2.32 1.49 -6.83
N THR A 161 3.34 1.72 -7.66
CA THR A 161 3.43 2.91 -8.52
C THR A 161 2.47 2.82 -9.70
N TYR A 162 2.17 1.63 -10.22
CA TYR A 162 1.22 1.41 -11.32
C TYR A 162 0.13 0.37 -11.01
N PRO A 163 -0.75 0.58 -10.02
CA PRO A 163 -1.77 -0.40 -9.69
C PRO A 163 -2.69 -0.61 -10.90
N GLY A 164 -2.84 -1.87 -11.32
CA GLY A 164 -3.61 -2.22 -12.52
C GLY A 164 -3.10 -1.61 -13.83
N GLY A 165 -1.85 -1.14 -13.87
CA GLY A 165 -1.24 -0.45 -15.01
C GLY A 165 -1.46 1.06 -15.05
N SER A 166 -2.21 1.65 -14.10
CA SER A 166 -2.41 3.10 -14.02
C SER A 166 -1.46 3.74 -13.01
N PHE A 167 -0.80 4.84 -13.38
CA PHE A 167 0.12 5.55 -12.49
C PHE A 167 -0.61 6.12 -11.26
N SER A 168 -0.14 5.77 -10.06
CA SER A 168 -0.68 6.22 -8.78
C SER A 168 -0.27 7.67 -8.45
N LEU A 169 -0.79 8.62 -9.23
CA LEU A 169 -0.39 10.03 -9.23
C LEU A 169 -0.37 10.70 -7.85
N ASP A 170 -1.43 10.60 -7.04
CA ASP A 170 -1.46 11.23 -5.71
C ASP A 170 -0.28 10.75 -4.86
N ASN A 171 -0.10 9.42 -4.77
CA ASN A 171 0.97 8.84 -3.97
C ASN A 171 2.35 9.24 -4.50
N GLY A 172 2.57 9.12 -5.82
CA GLY A 172 3.85 9.40 -6.46
C GLY A 172 4.27 10.86 -6.33
N LEU A 173 3.41 11.80 -6.76
CA LEU A 173 3.73 13.22 -6.75
C LEU A 173 3.80 13.79 -5.33
N SER A 174 2.91 13.36 -4.42
CA SER A 174 2.93 13.79 -3.02
C SER A 174 4.22 13.34 -2.33
N TRP A 175 4.64 12.09 -2.54
CA TRP A 175 5.86 11.57 -1.94
C TRP A 175 7.11 12.21 -2.55
N ALA A 176 7.18 12.32 -3.88
CA ALA A 176 8.30 12.97 -4.57
C ALA A 176 8.50 14.41 -4.09
N SER A 177 7.41 15.17 -4.01
CA SER A 177 7.41 16.55 -3.53
C SER A 177 7.82 16.68 -2.07
N MET A 178 7.52 15.68 -1.24
CA MET A 178 7.94 15.62 0.17
C MET A 178 9.45 15.35 0.28
N MET A 179 9.97 14.41 -0.51
CA MET A 179 11.38 13.99 -0.43
C MET A 179 12.37 15.06 -0.85
N ARG A 180 12.02 15.91 -1.83
CA ARG A 180 12.91 16.96 -2.31
C ARG A 180 13.17 18.08 -1.29
N ARG A 181 12.36 18.23 -0.24
CA ARG A 181 12.34 19.47 0.54
C ARG A 181 13.03 19.36 1.91
N PRO A 182 13.91 20.33 2.28
CA PRO A 182 14.41 20.44 3.65
C PRO A 182 13.25 20.73 4.62
N ARG A 183 13.40 20.36 5.91
CA ARG A 183 12.33 20.46 6.94
C ARG A 183 11.57 21.79 6.86
N ILE A 184 10.29 21.72 6.56
CA ILE A 184 9.42 22.87 6.29
C ILE A 184 8.77 23.37 7.59
N ARG A 185 8.77 24.69 7.81
CA ARG A 185 7.93 25.36 8.84
C ARG A 185 6.45 25.25 8.46
N GLN A 186 5.54 25.10 9.42
CA GLN A 186 4.12 24.78 9.20
C GLN A 186 3.39 25.64 8.13
N ARG A 187 3.59 26.96 8.09
CA ARG A 187 2.99 27.84 7.06
C ARG A 187 3.44 27.53 5.63
N LEU A 188 4.67 27.05 5.47
CA LEU A 188 5.17 26.63 4.16
C LEU A 188 4.62 25.24 3.80
N ALA A 189 4.16 24.42 4.76
CA ALA A 189 3.55 23.11 4.50
C ALA A 189 2.14 23.22 3.85
N GLU A 190 1.33 24.21 4.23
CA GLU A 190 0.04 24.48 3.58
C GLU A 190 0.25 24.93 2.12
N ALA A 191 1.16 25.88 1.89
CA ALA A 191 1.51 26.31 0.53
C ALA A 191 2.08 25.15 -0.33
N VAL A 192 2.85 24.24 0.28
CA VAL A 192 3.32 23.00 -0.37
C VAL A 192 2.14 22.14 -0.80
N GLN A 193 1.20 21.89 0.11
CA GLN A 193 0.04 21.05 -0.17
C GLN A 193 -0.79 21.65 -1.33
N HIS A 194 -1.00 22.97 -1.35
CA HIS A 194 -1.68 23.63 -2.46
C HIS A 194 -0.97 23.44 -3.80
N ARG A 195 0.37 23.52 -3.85
CA ARG A 195 1.13 23.28 -5.09
C ARG A 195 1.07 21.83 -5.55
N VAL A 196 1.14 20.87 -4.62
CA VAL A 196 0.95 19.45 -4.96
C VAL A 196 -0.44 19.21 -5.53
N GLN A 197 -1.49 19.79 -4.93
CA GLN A 197 -2.85 19.70 -5.47
C GLN A 197 -2.96 20.33 -6.87
N ALA A 198 -2.29 21.46 -7.11
CA ALA A 198 -2.22 22.06 -8.45
C ALA A 198 -1.49 21.16 -9.45
N GLY A 199 -0.41 20.50 -9.04
CA GLY A 199 0.35 19.57 -9.87
C GLY A 199 -0.45 18.36 -10.35
N PHE A 200 -1.48 17.94 -9.62
CA PHE A 200 -2.38 16.87 -10.09
C PHE A 200 -3.14 17.24 -11.38
N GLY A 201 -3.37 18.53 -11.62
CA GLY A 201 -4.03 19.02 -12.82
C GLY A 201 -3.09 19.32 -14.00
N ALA A 202 -1.79 19.03 -13.88
CA ALA A 202 -0.81 19.38 -14.90
C ALA A 202 -0.98 18.54 -16.17
N VAL A 203 -0.87 19.21 -17.32
CA VAL A 203 -0.93 18.64 -18.67
C VAL A 203 0.12 19.37 -19.52
N PRO A 204 1.16 18.68 -20.05
CA PRO A 204 1.43 17.27 -19.89
C PRO A 204 1.89 16.91 -18.47
N LEU A 205 1.69 15.64 -18.08
CA LEU A 205 1.93 15.18 -16.69
C LEU A 205 3.40 15.30 -16.27
N SER A 206 4.34 15.27 -17.22
CA SER A 206 5.78 15.54 -16.99
C SER A 206 6.05 16.89 -16.33
N THR A 207 5.12 17.84 -16.37
CA THR A 207 5.26 19.15 -15.71
C THR A 207 4.76 19.17 -14.27
N ALA A 208 4.12 18.10 -13.79
CA ALA A 208 3.45 18.05 -12.49
C ALA A 208 4.39 18.27 -11.30
N ASP A 209 5.59 17.71 -11.35
CA ASP A 209 6.63 17.90 -10.33
C ASP A 209 7.17 19.33 -10.31
N THR A 210 7.28 19.98 -11.47
CA THR A 210 7.69 21.37 -11.60
C THR A 210 6.63 22.29 -11.01
N VAL A 211 5.34 22.03 -11.28
CA VAL A 211 4.24 22.74 -10.62
C VAL A 211 4.25 22.51 -9.11
N ALA A 212 4.42 21.27 -8.68
CA ALA A 212 4.35 20.90 -7.28
C ALA A 212 5.54 21.43 -6.48
N ALA A 213 6.77 21.18 -6.94
CA ALA A 213 8.03 21.38 -6.24
C ALA A 213 8.88 22.56 -6.75
N GLY A 214 8.55 23.15 -7.90
CA GLY A 214 9.22 24.31 -8.48
C GLY A 214 10.40 23.99 -9.40
N ALA A 215 10.67 22.71 -9.68
CA ALA A 215 11.60 22.23 -10.71
C ALA A 215 11.31 20.75 -11.00
N PRO A 216 11.94 20.11 -11.99
CA PRO A 216 11.85 18.66 -12.16
C PRO A 216 12.40 17.88 -10.94
N ILE A 217 11.93 16.65 -10.78
CA ILE A 217 12.40 15.66 -9.80
C ILE A 217 12.75 14.40 -10.59
N ASP A 218 14.04 14.06 -10.66
CA ASP A 218 14.55 13.03 -11.57
C ASP A 218 13.85 11.68 -11.40
N PHE A 219 13.77 11.15 -10.18
CA PHE A 219 13.08 9.87 -9.95
C PHE A 219 11.57 9.91 -10.22
N PHE A 220 10.92 11.08 -10.18
CA PHE A 220 9.52 11.19 -10.60
C PHE A 220 9.41 11.12 -12.12
N GLN A 221 10.34 11.74 -12.85
CA GLN A 221 10.42 11.63 -14.30
C GLN A 221 10.73 10.19 -14.73
N ASP A 222 11.63 9.50 -14.02
CA ASP A 222 11.87 8.07 -14.21
C ASP A 222 10.58 7.26 -14.06
N TRP A 223 9.71 7.58 -13.08
CA TRP A 223 8.42 6.91 -12.95
C TRP A 223 7.41 7.26 -14.06
N LEU A 224 7.61 8.32 -14.84
CA LEU A 224 6.76 8.59 -15.99
C LEU A 224 7.24 7.82 -17.23
N SER A 225 8.56 7.59 -17.36
CA SER A 225 9.15 6.87 -18.50
C SER A 225 9.22 5.35 -18.30
N GLU A 226 9.57 4.88 -17.09
CA GLU A 226 9.88 3.48 -16.80
C GLU A 226 8.64 2.66 -16.43
N GLN A 227 7.57 2.71 -17.22
CA GLN A 227 6.31 2.04 -16.86
C GLN A 227 6.34 0.51 -17.03
N ALA A 228 7.25 -0.02 -17.86
CA ALA A 228 7.24 -1.42 -18.26
C ALA A 228 7.52 -2.38 -17.06
N PRO A 229 6.81 -3.54 -16.97
CA PRO A 229 7.08 -4.56 -15.94
C PRO A 229 8.52 -5.06 -15.87
N ASP A 230 9.18 -5.13 -17.01
CA ASP A 230 10.54 -5.66 -17.22
C ASP A 230 11.61 -4.56 -17.25
N SER A 231 11.26 -3.31 -16.91
CA SER A 231 12.22 -2.22 -16.86
C SER A 231 13.39 -2.51 -15.91
N ALA A 232 14.61 -2.25 -16.38
CA ALA A 232 15.82 -2.36 -15.58
C ALA A 232 15.82 -1.41 -14.36
N TYR A 233 15.08 -0.29 -14.43
CA TYR A 233 14.87 0.61 -13.30
C TYR A 233 14.14 -0.12 -12.16
N TRP A 234 13.04 -0.80 -12.45
CA TRP A 234 12.26 -1.52 -11.43
C TRP A 234 12.91 -2.82 -10.99
N ALA A 235 13.66 -3.50 -11.86
CA ALA A 235 14.37 -4.72 -11.53
C ALA A 235 15.33 -4.54 -10.33
N LYS A 236 16.02 -3.39 -10.25
CA LYS A 236 16.91 -3.05 -9.11
C LYS A 236 16.16 -2.73 -7.81
N ARG A 237 14.85 -2.46 -7.89
CA ARG A 237 13.99 -1.99 -6.80
C ARG A 237 12.90 -3.00 -6.42
N SER A 238 13.02 -4.23 -6.93
CA SER A 238 12.12 -5.33 -6.65
C SER A 238 12.87 -6.46 -5.95
N TYR A 239 12.42 -6.79 -4.75
CA TYR A 239 12.96 -7.87 -3.93
C TYR A 239 12.00 -9.06 -3.85
N ALA A 240 10.86 -9.00 -4.55
CA ALA A 240 9.80 -10.01 -4.55
C ALA A 240 10.31 -11.41 -4.91
N GLY A 241 11.17 -11.52 -5.93
CA GLY A 241 11.78 -12.78 -6.35
C GLY A 241 12.67 -13.45 -5.28
N ARG A 242 13.01 -12.72 -4.22
CA ARG A 242 13.94 -13.14 -3.16
C ARG A 242 13.27 -13.34 -1.81
N VAL A 243 11.97 -13.10 -1.70
CA VAL A 243 11.20 -13.28 -0.45
C VAL A 243 11.31 -14.73 0.08
N SER A 244 11.34 -15.72 -0.82
CA SER A 244 11.52 -17.13 -0.43
C SER A 244 12.88 -17.43 0.22
N GLU A 245 13.93 -16.67 -0.10
CA GLU A 245 15.26 -16.82 0.51
C GLU A 245 15.25 -16.41 1.98
N VAL A 246 14.46 -15.39 2.33
CA VAL A 246 14.25 -14.93 3.72
C VAL A 246 13.72 -16.08 4.59
N ALA A 247 12.75 -16.84 4.08
CA ALA A 247 12.22 -18.02 4.75
C ALA A 247 13.28 -19.14 4.88
N ARG A 248 14.05 -19.40 3.82
CA ARG A 248 15.13 -20.41 3.84
C ARG A 248 16.23 -20.11 4.86
N HIS A 249 16.52 -18.83 5.09
CA HIS A 249 17.46 -18.39 6.14
C HIS A 249 16.86 -18.43 7.56
N GLY A 250 15.60 -18.84 7.71
CA GLY A 250 14.94 -18.93 9.02
C GLY A 250 14.71 -17.57 9.67
N VAL A 251 14.62 -16.49 8.89
CA VAL A 251 14.35 -15.14 9.41
C VAL A 251 12.89 -15.06 9.85
N ALA A 252 12.66 -14.70 11.11
CA ALA A 252 11.30 -14.50 11.63
C ALA A 252 10.71 -13.18 11.10
N VAL A 253 9.46 -13.17 10.64
CA VAL A 253 8.85 -11.95 10.05
C VAL A 253 7.51 -11.62 10.74
N SER A 254 7.34 -10.35 11.12
CA SER A 254 6.02 -9.79 11.47
C SER A 254 5.66 -8.71 10.47
N MET A 255 4.45 -8.78 9.92
CA MET A 255 3.93 -7.92 8.86
C MET A 255 2.67 -7.24 9.34
N THR A 256 2.63 -5.90 9.33
CA THR A 256 1.44 -5.13 9.74
C THR A 256 0.92 -4.29 8.58
N GLY A 257 -0.29 -4.54 8.10
CA GLY A 257 -0.95 -3.74 7.04
C GLY A 257 -2.23 -3.06 7.52
N GLY A 258 -2.92 -2.37 6.61
CA GLY A 258 -4.25 -1.81 6.84
C GLY A 258 -5.15 -2.03 5.63
N TRP A 259 -6.46 -2.22 5.84
CA TRP A 259 -7.42 -2.51 4.76
C TRP A 259 -7.45 -1.46 3.65
N GLN A 260 -7.10 -0.20 3.97
CA GLN A 260 -6.97 0.87 2.99
C GLN A 260 -5.55 1.46 2.97
N ASP A 261 -4.55 0.62 3.23
CA ASP A 261 -3.14 0.95 3.03
C ASP A 261 -2.71 0.76 1.57
N ILE A 262 -1.77 1.60 1.12
CA ILE A 262 -1.29 1.59 -0.27
C ILE A 262 -0.48 0.36 -0.64
N PHE A 263 0.05 -0.43 0.32
CA PHE A 263 0.88 -1.60 0.04
C PHE A 263 0.15 -2.93 0.21
N LEU A 264 -1.09 -2.92 0.71
CA LEU A 264 -1.74 -4.15 1.19
C LEU A 264 -1.73 -5.32 0.18
N PRO A 265 -2.06 -5.14 -1.12
CA PRO A 265 -2.07 -6.25 -2.07
C PRO A 265 -0.72 -6.97 -2.13
N TRP A 266 0.36 -6.21 -2.29
CA TRP A 266 1.72 -6.76 -2.44
C TRP A 266 2.32 -7.22 -1.12
N GLN A 267 1.94 -6.62 0.00
CA GLN A 267 2.29 -7.16 1.32
C GLN A 267 1.67 -8.56 1.51
N LEU A 268 0.47 -8.80 0.98
CA LEU A 268 -0.18 -10.11 1.03
C LEU A 268 0.45 -11.11 0.04
N GLU A 269 0.97 -10.65 -1.09
CA GLU A 269 1.80 -11.48 -1.98
C GLU A 269 3.11 -11.91 -1.30
N ASP A 270 3.79 -10.99 -0.60
CA ASP A 270 4.98 -11.30 0.20
C ASP A 270 4.66 -12.33 1.30
N TYR A 271 3.51 -12.17 1.98
CA TYR A 271 3.02 -13.14 2.95
C TYR A 271 2.83 -14.52 2.31
N ALA A 272 2.16 -14.58 1.16
CA ALA A 272 1.94 -15.82 0.43
C ALA A 272 3.26 -16.47 0.00
N ALA A 273 4.24 -15.69 -0.47
CA ALA A 273 5.56 -16.18 -0.85
C ALA A 273 6.34 -16.75 0.36
N LEU A 274 6.26 -16.11 1.54
CA LEU A 274 6.83 -16.64 2.78
C LEU A 274 6.15 -17.95 3.20
N ARG A 275 4.81 -18.02 3.16
CA ARG A 275 4.05 -19.23 3.49
C ARG A 275 4.38 -20.38 2.55
N ALA A 276 4.44 -20.12 1.25
CA ALA A 276 4.82 -21.11 0.23
C ALA A 276 6.24 -21.65 0.44
N ALA A 277 7.14 -20.84 1.00
CA ALA A 277 8.50 -21.25 1.37
C ALA A 277 8.59 -21.91 2.77
N GLY A 278 7.46 -22.15 3.45
CA GLY A 278 7.38 -22.86 4.72
C GLY A 278 7.54 -21.99 5.98
N ALA A 279 7.68 -20.67 5.84
CA ALA A 279 7.70 -19.76 6.98
C ALA A 279 6.29 -19.57 7.57
N ARG A 280 6.22 -19.17 8.86
CA ARG A 280 4.98 -18.80 9.56
C ARG A 280 5.04 -17.36 10.06
N PRO A 281 4.98 -16.35 9.16
CA PRO A 281 5.01 -14.95 9.57
C PRO A 281 3.78 -14.57 10.40
N VAL A 282 3.97 -13.65 11.34
CA VAL A 282 2.86 -12.98 12.04
C VAL A 282 2.28 -11.93 11.09
N LEU A 283 0.98 -12.00 10.80
CA LEU A 283 0.30 -11.03 9.94
C LEU A 283 -0.75 -10.29 10.76
N ARG A 284 -0.69 -8.95 10.75
CA ARG A 284 -1.73 -8.11 11.34
C ARG A 284 -2.30 -7.16 10.30
N ILE A 285 -3.63 -7.10 10.20
CA ILE A 285 -4.31 -6.12 9.35
C ILE A 285 -5.47 -5.52 10.12
N GLY A 286 -5.55 -4.19 10.16
CA GLY A 286 -6.66 -3.49 10.82
C GLY A 286 -7.37 -2.49 9.91
N PRO A 287 -8.40 -1.79 10.41
CA PRO A 287 -9.16 -0.76 9.70
C PRO A 287 -8.35 0.54 9.61
N TRP A 288 -7.17 0.43 9.03
CA TRP A 288 -6.15 1.47 9.02
C TRP A 288 -5.83 1.90 7.60
N VAL A 289 -5.34 3.14 7.51
CA VAL A 289 -4.65 3.70 6.36
C VAL A 289 -3.16 3.81 6.69
N HIS A 290 -2.35 4.24 5.72
CA HIS A 290 -0.89 4.23 5.79
C HIS A 290 -0.29 4.84 7.07
N THR A 291 -0.87 5.94 7.57
CA THR A 291 -0.34 6.68 8.72
C THR A 291 -1.16 6.54 10.00
N THR A 292 -2.05 5.54 10.10
CA THR A 292 -2.90 5.37 11.29
C THR A 292 -2.05 5.04 12.52
N PRO A 293 -2.10 5.86 13.61
CA PRO A 293 -1.27 5.63 14.79
C PRO A 293 -1.51 4.29 15.48
N ALA A 294 -2.75 3.80 15.49
CA ALA A 294 -3.10 2.50 16.08
C ALA A 294 -2.40 1.33 15.36
N GLY A 295 -2.35 1.36 14.02
CA GLY A 295 -1.63 0.38 13.22
C GLY A 295 -0.12 0.41 13.46
N MET A 296 0.49 1.60 13.48
CA MET A 296 1.90 1.78 13.82
C MET A 296 2.23 1.23 15.23
N ALA A 297 1.37 1.52 16.20
CA ALA A 297 1.52 1.03 17.57
C ALA A 297 1.41 -0.49 17.63
N ALA A 298 0.45 -1.09 16.92
CA ALA A 298 0.27 -2.54 16.88
C ALA A 298 1.46 -3.24 16.24
N GLY A 299 1.93 -2.76 15.08
CA GLY A 299 3.09 -3.34 14.41
C GLY A 299 4.38 -3.23 15.23
N LEU A 300 4.59 -2.11 15.93
CA LEU A 300 5.73 -1.99 16.84
C LEU A 300 5.68 -2.97 18.01
N ARG A 301 4.49 -3.24 18.56
CA ARG A 301 4.33 -4.25 19.62
C ARG A 301 4.63 -5.66 19.10
N ASP A 302 4.05 -6.02 17.95
CA ASP A 302 4.23 -7.35 17.37
C ASP A 302 5.70 -7.59 16.98
N ALA A 303 6.36 -6.61 16.36
CA ALA A 303 7.77 -6.71 15.99
C ALA A 303 8.67 -6.88 17.22
N LEU A 304 8.46 -6.11 18.29
CA LEU A 304 9.27 -6.25 19.51
C LEU A 304 9.06 -7.59 20.20
N ALA A 305 7.82 -8.10 20.23
CA ALA A 305 7.52 -9.43 20.76
C ALA A 305 8.13 -10.54 19.90
N LEU A 306 8.18 -10.36 18.59
CA LEU A 306 8.90 -11.26 17.68
C LEU A 306 10.41 -11.24 17.96
N PHE A 307 11.00 -10.07 18.15
CA PHE A 307 12.44 -9.93 18.43
C PHE A 307 12.81 -10.57 19.77
N ASP A 308 11.98 -10.42 20.81
CA ASP A 308 12.18 -11.10 22.10
C ASP A 308 12.32 -12.63 21.90
N ARG A 309 11.52 -13.24 21.00
CA ARG A 309 11.61 -14.67 20.69
C ARG A 309 12.80 -15.02 19.80
N ALA A 310 12.94 -14.32 18.68
CA ALA A 310 13.98 -14.62 17.68
C ALA A 310 15.42 -14.44 18.22
N LEU A 311 15.60 -13.63 19.27
CA LEU A 311 16.88 -13.42 19.94
C LEU A 311 17.10 -14.32 21.16
N GLY A 312 16.11 -15.15 21.52
CA GLY A 312 16.16 -16.08 22.65
C GLY A 312 15.89 -15.47 24.02
N ASP A 313 15.29 -14.27 24.09
CA ASP A 313 14.94 -13.61 25.36
C ASP A 313 13.67 -14.19 26.01
N VAL A 314 12.83 -14.87 25.22
CA VAL A 314 11.59 -15.53 25.66
C VAL A 314 11.49 -16.92 25.04
N THR A 315 11.15 -17.92 25.84
CA THR A 315 10.85 -19.30 25.41
C THR A 315 9.35 -19.58 25.49
N GLY A 316 8.80 -20.33 24.54
CA GLY A 316 7.38 -20.69 24.49
C GLY A 316 6.92 -21.00 23.07
N PRO A 317 5.76 -21.66 22.89
CA PRO A 317 5.25 -22.01 21.57
C PRO A 317 4.91 -20.75 20.75
N ASP A 318 5.09 -20.83 19.44
CA ASP A 318 4.51 -19.86 18.52
C ASP A 318 2.99 -19.94 18.66
N GLY A 319 2.34 -18.78 18.83
CA GLY A 319 0.89 -18.73 18.96
C GLY A 319 0.22 -19.43 17.78
N GLU A 320 -0.74 -20.33 18.05
CA GLU A 320 -1.34 -21.22 17.05
C GLU A 320 -2.02 -20.49 15.87
N ARG A 321 -2.38 -19.21 16.05
CA ARG A 321 -3.10 -18.39 15.07
C ARG A 321 -2.33 -17.09 14.78
N PRO A 322 -1.36 -17.11 13.85
CA PRO A 322 -0.44 -15.99 13.61
C PRO A 322 -1.07 -14.83 12.82
N VAL A 323 -2.29 -15.00 12.29
CA VAL A 323 -2.98 -13.97 11.51
C VAL A 323 -4.01 -13.26 12.40
N HIS A 324 -3.80 -11.98 12.65
CA HIS A 324 -4.62 -11.12 13.50
C HIS A 324 -5.30 -10.04 12.68
N LEU A 325 -6.61 -10.14 12.50
CA LEU A 325 -7.37 -9.19 11.69
C LEU A 325 -8.30 -8.36 12.57
N GLU A 326 -8.45 -7.08 12.31
CA GLU A 326 -9.49 -6.22 12.87
C GLU A 326 -10.34 -5.72 11.69
N LEU A 327 -11.61 -6.14 11.64
CA LEU A 327 -12.49 -5.84 10.51
C LEU A 327 -13.00 -4.40 10.57
N SER A 328 -13.10 -3.77 9.40
CA SER A 328 -13.86 -2.53 9.25
C SER A 328 -15.37 -2.78 9.30
N GLY A 329 -16.19 -1.73 9.39
CA GLY A 329 -17.66 -1.87 9.54
C GLY A 329 -18.11 -2.38 10.91
N GLY A 330 -17.23 -2.34 11.92
CA GLY A 330 -17.52 -2.83 13.27
C GLY A 330 -17.57 -4.37 13.38
N GLY A 331 -16.91 -5.09 12.47
CA GLY A 331 -16.90 -6.56 12.45
C GLY A 331 -16.05 -7.24 13.52
N GLY A 332 -15.33 -6.47 14.35
CA GLY A 332 -14.50 -6.97 15.45
C GLY A 332 -13.21 -7.65 14.99
N GLU A 333 -12.54 -8.34 15.92
CA GLU A 333 -11.29 -9.04 15.66
C GLU A 333 -11.51 -10.46 15.11
N ARG A 334 -10.53 -10.98 14.36
CA ARG A 334 -10.39 -12.38 13.96
C ARG A 334 -8.96 -12.86 14.24
N ARG A 335 -8.83 -14.11 14.66
CA ARG A 335 -7.54 -14.82 14.76
C ARG A 335 -7.59 -16.08 13.91
N LEU A 336 -6.71 -16.16 12.92
CA LEU A 336 -6.74 -17.20 11.90
C LEU A 336 -5.38 -17.92 11.83
N GLU A 337 -5.41 -19.14 11.30
CA GLU A 337 -4.22 -19.95 11.06
C GLU A 337 -3.44 -19.47 9.83
N ASP A 338 -4.16 -18.96 8.83
CA ASP A 338 -3.60 -18.51 7.56
C ASP A 338 -4.47 -17.46 6.88
N TRP A 339 -3.90 -16.83 5.86
CA TRP A 339 -4.57 -15.92 4.94
C TRP A 339 -4.36 -16.37 3.48
N PRO A 340 -5.41 -16.34 2.62
CA PRO A 340 -6.81 -16.06 2.94
C PRO A 340 -7.45 -17.12 3.86
N PRO A 341 -8.53 -16.79 4.59
CA PRO A 341 -9.17 -17.75 5.48
C PRO A 341 -9.83 -18.88 4.68
N ALA A 342 -9.61 -20.15 5.06
CA ALA A 342 -10.16 -21.29 4.32
C ALA A 342 -11.69 -21.43 4.39
N HIS A 343 -12.35 -20.75 5.36
CA HIS A 343 -13.79 -20.83 5.55
C HIS A 343 -14.59 -19.84 4.70
N VAL A 344 -13.94 -18.89 4.02
CA VAL A 344 -14.64 -17.93 3.16
C VAL A 344 -14.94 -18.55 1.81
N THR A 345 -16.12 -18.27 1.28
CA THR A 345 -16.52 -18.74 -0.04
C THR A 345 -16.72 -17.55 -0.96
N GLU A 346 -16.23 -17.66 -2.18
CA GLU A 346 -16.49 -16.66 -3.21
C GLU A 346 -17.98 -16.65 -3.58
N ARG A 347 -18.53 -15.44 -3.71
CA ARG A 347 -19.88 -15.16 -4.20
C ARG A 347 -19.78 -14.18 -5.34
N THR A 348 -20.45 -14.51 -6.44
CA THR A 348 -20.50 -13.68 -7.64
C THR A 348 -21.75 -12.84 -7.62
N LEU A 349 -21.58 -11.53 -7.67
CA LEU A 349 -22.66 -10.56 -7.73
C LEU A 349 -22.67 -9.90 -9.11
N TYR A 350 -23.63 -10.30 -9.94
CA TYR A 350 -23.86 -9.79 -11.28
C TYR A 350 -24.53 -8.42 -11.26
N LEU A 351 -24.15 -7.58 -12.21
CA LEU A 351 -24.76 -6.29 -12.48
C LEU A 351 -26.00 -6.53 -13.34
N HIS A 352 -27.14 -5.92 -12.98
CA HIS A 352 -28.40 -6.10 -13.72
C HIS A 352 -28.82 -4.84 -14.49
N THR A 353 -29.63 -5.04 -15.53
CA THR A 353 -30.11 -3.97 -16.42
C THR A 353 -31.00 -2.93 -15.74
N ASP A 354 -31.60 -3.26 -14.59
CA ASP A 354 -32.39 -2.36 -13.75
C ASP A 354 -31.52 -1.60 -12.71
N HIS A 355 -30.19 -1.65 -12.86
CA HIS A 355 -29.22 -1.15 -11.89
C HIS A 355 -29.24 -1.91 -10.53
N GLY A 356 -29.77 -3.13 -10.53
CA GLY A 356 -29.66 -4.08 -9.42
C GLY A 356 -28.29 -4.77 -9.36
N LEU A 357 -28.02 -5.40 -8.22
CA LEU A 357 -26.86 -6.27 -7.98
C LEU A 357 -27.35 -7.56 -7.31
N GLY A 358 -27.07 -8.72 -7.89
CA GLY A 358 -27.62 -10.01 -7.42
C GLY A 358 -26.76 -11.22 -7.82
N GLU A 359 -27.07 -12.40 -7.24
CA GLU A 359 -26.33 -13.64 -7.56
C GLU A 359 -26.82 -14.35 -8.83
N GLU A 360 -27.97 -13.95 -9.36
CA GLU A 360 -28.55 -14.51 -10.57
C GLU A 360 -27.96 -13.83 -11.81
N ILE A 361 -27.64 -14.61 -12.84
CA ILE A 361 -27.20 -14.05 -14.12
C ILE A 361 -28.33 -13.17 -14.69
N PRO A 362 -28.05 -11.96 -15.20
CA PRO A 362 -29.08 -11.05 -15.70
C PRO A 362 -29.91 -11.71 -16.80
N THR A 363 -31.23 -11.74 -16.63
CA THR A 363 -32.17 -12.16 -17.68
C THR A 363 -32.66 -10.92 -18.41
N VAL A 364 -32.38 -10.79 -19.72
CA VAL A 364 -32.97 -9.71 -20.53
C VAL A 364 -34.48 -9.98 -20.68
N PRO A 365 -35.38 -9.06 -20.28
CA PRO A 365 -36.79 -9.22 -20.62
C PRO A 365 -36.95 -8.98 -22.14
N GLU A 366 -37.44 -9.96 -22.89
CA GLU A 366 -37.85 -9.82 -24.31
C GLU A 366 -39.06 -8.87 -24.51
N ARG A 367 -39.38 -7.99 -23.55
CA ARG A 367 -40.56 -7.13 -23.65
C ARG A 367 -40.30 -5.91 -24.52
N GLY A 368 -40.66 -6.04 -25.79
CA GLY A 368 -40.90 -4.90 -26.70
C GLY A 368 -39.85 -4.65 -27.77
N GLY A 369 -38.91 -5.58 -27.99
CA GLY A 369 -37.95 -5.50 -29.10
C GLY A 369 -36.78 -4.51 -28.92
N ALA A 370 -36.69 -3.81 -27.80
CA ALA A 370 -35.53 -2.99 -27.44
C ALA A 370 -34.58 -3.79 -26.53
N HIS A 371 -33.43 -4.19 -27.07
CA HIS A 371 -32.35 -4.84 -26.32
C HIS A 371 -31.52 -3.77 -25.60
N TRP A 372 -31.57 -3.74 -24.27
CA TRP A 372 -30.72 -2.87 -23.44
C TRP A 372 -29.54 -3.68 -22.91
N ALA A 373 -28.43 -3.66 -23.66
CA ALA A 373 -27.24 -4.47 -23.38
C ALA A 373 -26.39 -3.93 -22.22
N GLY A 374 -26.52 -2.63 -21.92
CA GLY A 374 -25.58 -1.96 -21.03
C GLY A 374 -25.92 -0.49 -20.79
N THR A 375 -25.14 0.15 -19.91
CA THR A 375 -25.27 1.56 -19.56
C THR A 375 -24.18 2.37 -20.26
N ARG A 376 -24.58 3.38 -21.03
CA ARG A 376 -23.65 4.32 -21.68
C ARG A 376 -23.07 5.31 -20.68
N GLN A 377 -21.82 5.67 -20.90
CA GLN A 377 -21.04 6.55 -20.04
C GLN A 377 -20.07 7.35 -20.91
N ARG A 378 -19.95 8.65 -20.64
CA ARG A 378 -18.95 9.52 -21.25
C ARG A 378 -17.86 9.83 -20.23
N TYR A 379 -16.63 9.42 -20.49
CA TYR A 379 -15.46 9.84 -19.71
C TYR A 379 -14.82 11.08 -20.34
N ASP A 380 -14.75 12.17 -19.58
CA ASP A 380 -14.11 13.41 -20.03
C ASP A 380 -12.79 13.65 -19.27
N PRO A 381 -11.61 13.52 -19.90
CA PRO A 381 -10.34 13.78 -19.24
C PRO A 381 -10.14 15.25 -18.82
N HIS A 382 -10.93 16.21 -19.31
CA HIS A 382 -10.92 17.58 -18.80
C HIS A 382 -11.66 17.72 -17.46
N ASP A 383 -12.63 16.85 -17.20
CA ASP A 383 -13.34 16.71 -15.93
C ASP A 383 -13.27 15.26 -15.44
N PRO A 384 -12.06 14.76 -15.08
CA PRO A 384 -11.88 13.35 -14.80
C PRO A 384 -12.63 12.96 -13.52
N THR A 385 -13.21 11.76 -13.52
CA THR A 385 -13.94 11.23 -12.36
C THR A 385 -13.09 11.34 -11.08
N PRO A 386 -13.57 12.01 -10.02
CA PRO A 386 -12.75 12.27 -8.84
C PRO A 386 -12.59 11.03 -7.94
N ALA A 387 -11.41 10.86 -7.36
CA ALA A 387 -11.16 9.88 -6.29
C ALA A 387 -11.63 10.42 -4.95
N VAL A 388 -12.55 9.69 -4.30
CA VAL A 388 -13.06 10.03 -2.97
C VAL A 388 -12.69 8.92 -1.99
N GLY A 389 -11.65 9.11 -1.18
CA GLY A 389 -11.17 8.08 -0.24
C GLY A 389 -10.39 6.93 -0.89
N GLY A 390 -10.22 5.85 -0.14
CA GLY A 390 -9.48 4.66 -0.55
C GLY A 390 -8.00 4.70 -0.15
N ALA A 391 -7.21 3.84 -0.79
CA ALA A 391 -5.79 3.66 -0.51
C ALA A 391 -4.93 4.77 -1.14
N ILE A 392 -4.81 5.89 -0.42
CA ILE A 392 -3.94 7.03 -0.76
C ILE A 392 -3.10 7.46 0.45
N LEU A 393 -1.96 8.10 0.20
CA LEU A 393 -1.05 8.59 1.25
C LEU A 393 -1.56 9.87 1.94
N SER A 394 -2.35 10.67 1.23
CA SER A 394 -2.79 11.98 1.71
C SER A 394 -3.88 11.88 2.79
N GLY A 395 -4.18 13.01 3.46
CA GLY A 395 -5.24 13.08 4.47
C GLY A 395 -6.67 12.82 3.95
N ARG A 396 -6.82 12.59 2.64
CA ARG A 396 -8.08 12.20 1.99
C ARG A 396 -8.34 10.70 2.05
N SER A 397 -7.39 9.90 2.52
CA SER A 397 -7.46 8.43 2.58
C SER A 397 -8.61 7.90 3.43
N GLY A 398 -8.87 6.61 3.25
CA GLY A 398 -9.80 5.89 4.09
C GLY A 398 -11.24 5.91 3.55
N PRO A 399 -12.18 5.40 4.37
CA PRO A 399 -13.60 5.42 4.07
C PRO A 399 -14.14 6.86 4.03
N ARG A 400 -14.88 7.17 2.98
CA ARG A 400 -15.50 8.47 2.68
C ARG A 400 -16.88 8.27 2.09
N ASP A 401 -17.75 9.24 2.33
CA ASP A 401 -19.07 9.30 1.72
C ASP A 401 -18.93 9.52 0.20
N GLN A 402 -19.58 8.65 -0.57
CA GLN A 402 -19.55 8.60 -2.02
C GLN A 402 -20.78 9.24 -2.67
N SER A 403 -21.77 9.68 -1.89
CA SER A 403 -23.08 10.11 -2.42
C SER A 403 -22.96 11.22 -3.47
N ALA A 404 -22.02 12.16 -3.29
CA ALA A 404 -21.76 13.22 -4.27
C ALA A 404 -21.06 12.71 -5.55
N LEU A 405 -20.21 11.70 -5.43
CA LEU A 405 -19.56 11.05 -6.58
C LEU A 405 -20.58 10.25 -7.40
N GLU A 406 -21.47 9.52 -6.72
CA GLU A 406 -22.51 8.68 -7.32
C GLU A 406 -23.56 9.48 -8.10
N ALA A 407 -23.69 10.78 -7.83
CA ALA A 407 -24.57 11.68 -8.58
C ALA A 407 -23.98 12.12 -9.94
N ARG A 408 -22.70 11.84 -10.22
CA ARG A 408 -22.08 12.24 -11.48
C ARG A 408 -22.55 11.34 -12.63
N PRO A 409 -22.75 11.90 -13.83
CA PRO A 409 -23.19 11.13 -15.00
C PRO A 409 -22.12 10.16 -15.53
N ASP A 410 -20.85 10.36 -15.14
CA ASP A 410 -19.74 9.47 -15.48
C ASP A 410 -19.46 8.41 -14.39
N VAL A 411 -20.42 8.12 -13.52
CA VAL A 411 -20.34 7.05 -12.51
C VAL A 411 -21.58 6.16 -12.61
N VAL A 412 -21.41 4.90 -13.03
CA VAL A 412 -22.51 3.94 -13.10
C VAL A 412 -22.60 3.19 -11.77
N VAL A 413 -23.80 3.07 -11.22
CA VAL A 413 -24.05 2.49 -9.89
C VAL A 413 -24.99 1.29 -10.00
N PHE A 414 -24.68 0.22 -9.27
CA PHE A 414 -25.51 -0.98 -9.10
C PHE A 414 -25.69 -1.26 -7.61
N THR A 415 -26.92 -1.47 -7.15
CA THR A 415 -27.20 -1.64 -5.71
C THR A 415 -27.96 -2.93 -5.45
N GLY A 416 -27.51 -3.70 -4.48
CA GLY A 416 -28.15 -4.94 -4.06
C GLY A 416 -29.37 -4.74 -3.17
N PRO A 417 -30.06 -5.85 -2.83
CA PRO A 417 -31.15 -5.82 -1.86
C PRO A 417 -30.63 -5.44 -0.46
N VAL A 418 -31.56 -5.08 0.43
CA VAL A 418 -31.25 -4.91 1.86
C VAL A 418 -30.76 -6.25 2.41
N LEU A 419 -29.66 -6.22 3.14
CA LEU A 419 -29.11 -7.38 3.80
C LEU A 419 -29.97 -7.76 5.01
N PRO A 420 -30.52 -8.99 5.07
CA PRO A 420 -31.33 -9.42 6.20
C PRO A 420 -30.50 -9.78 7.44
N ARG A 421 -29.19 -9.92 7.29
CA ARG A 421 -28.21 -10.25 8.34
C ARG A 421 -26.87 -9.59 8.03
N ASP A 422 -26.00 -9.51 9.04
CA ASP A 422 -24.61 -9.10 8.82
C ASP A 422 -23.93 -10.01 7.80
N VAL A 423 -23.19 -9.42 6.88
CA VAL A 423 -22.37 -10.12 5.87
C VAL A 423 -20.92 -9.66 6.04
N VAL A 424 -20.01 -10.61 6.21
CA VAL A 424 -18.58 -10.31 6.34
C VAL A 424 -17.88 -10.69 5.04
N ALA A 425 -17.23 -9.70 4.41
CA ALA A 425 -16.32 -9.92 3.30
C ALA A 425 -14.88 -9.94 3.82
N LEU A 426 -14.15 -11.02 3.54
CA LEU A 426 -12.80 -11.24 4.06
C LEU A 426 -11.92 -12.00 3.05
N GLY A 427 -11.10 -11.28 2.28
CA GLY A 427 -10.22 -11.87 1.28
C GLY A 427 -9.93 -10.98 0.07
N PRO A 428 -9.35 -11.53 -1.00
CA PRO A 428 -9.18 -10.85 -2.30
C PRO A 428 -10.53 -10.58 -2.97
N VAL A 429 -10.64 -9.43 -3.66
CA VAL A 429 -11.84 -9.03 -4.41
C VAL A 429 -11.46 -8.80 -5.87
N ARG A 430 -12.31 -9.23 -6.80
CA ARG A 430 -12.13 -8.98 -8.24
C ARG A 430 -13.45 -8.63 -8.89
N ALA A 431 -13.39 -8.01 -10.06
CA ALA A 431 -14.53 -7.73 -10.90
C ALA A 431 -14.21 -8.01 -12.36
N THR A 432 -15.18 -8.55 -13.09
CA THR A 432 -15.14 -8.64 -14.54
C THR A 432 -16.11 -7.62 -15.10
N VAL A 433 -15.62 -6.68 -15.91
CA VAL A 433 -16.45 -5.65 -16.54
C VAL A 433 -16.32 -5.75 -18.05
N HIS A 434 -17.44 -6.02 -18.71
CA HIS A 434 -17.54 -6.01 -20.17
C HIS A 434 -17.76 -4.58 -20.64
N VAL A 435 -16.84 -4.07 -21.46
CA VAL A 435 -16.86 -2.70 -21.95
C VAL A 435 -16.80 -2.70 -23.47
N ARG A 436 -17.73 -1.98 -24.10
CA ARG A 436 -17.66 -1.63 -25.51
C ARG A 436 -17.22 -0.18 -25.63
N ALA A 437 -16.15 0.09 -26.37
CA ALA A 437 -15.58 1.43 -26.52
C ALA A 437 -14.84 1.59 -27.85
N GLU A 438 -14.76 2.83 -28.34
CA GLU A 438 -14.11 3.16 -29.63
C GLU A 438 -12.58 3.40 -29.51
N VAL A 439 -11.90 2.84 -28.50
CA VAL A 439 -10.47 3.12 -28.25
C VAL A 439 -9.73 1.88 -27.78
N GLU A 440 -8.51 1.71 -28.28
CA GLU A 440 -7.53 0.70 -27.84
C GLU A 440 -6.99 0.94 -26.41
N HIS A 441 -7.30 2.09 -25.80
CA HIS A 441 -6.80 2.52 -24.50
C HIS A 441 -7.93 3.11 -23.65
N LEU A 442 -8.22 2.47 -22.52
CA LEU A 442 -9.19 2.96 -21.54
C LEU A 442 -8.85 2.46 -20.13
N ASP A 443 -9.31 3.20 -19.12
CA ASP A 443 -9.25 2.77 -17.72
C ASP A 443 -10.65 2.31 -17.26
N VAL A 444 -10.70 1.18 -16.56
CA VAL A 444 -11.90 0.71 -15.84
C VAL A 444 -11.61 0.77 -14.34
N PHE A 445 -12.34 1.62 -13.63
CA PHE A 445 -12.31 1.68 -12.18
C PHE A 445 -13.58 1.05 -11.60
N VAL A 446 -13.40 0.19 -10.60
CA VAL A 446 -14.49 -0.49 -9.89
C VAL A 446 -14.34 -0.24 -8.40
N ARG A 447 -15.45 0.09 -7.73
CA ARG A 447 -15.50 0.31 -6.29
C ARG A 447 -16.70 -0.36 -5.65
N VAL A 448 -16.48 -1.00 -4.51
CA VAL A 448 -17.51 -1.56 -3.64
C VAL A 448 -17.74 -0.62 -2.46
N CYS A 449 -19.00 -0.33 -2.17
CA CYS A 449 -19.45 0.52 -1.07
C CYS A 449 -20.45 -0.20 -0.17
N ASP A 450 -20.47 0.20 1.10
CA ASP A 450 -21.47 -0.16 2.10
C ASP A 450 -22.47 1.01 2.24
N VAL A 451 -23.75 0.76 1.97
CA VAL A 451 -24.81 1.76 2.00
C VAL A 451 -25.69 1.52 3.22
N ASP A 452 -25.73 2.49 4.13
CA ASP A 452 -26.54 2.38 5.35
C ASP A 452 -28.04 2.60 5.10
N GLU A 453 -28.85 2.41 6.15
CA GLU A 453 -30.31 2.56 6.09
C GLU A 453 -30.78 3.98 5.71
N THR A 454 -29.91 4.99 5.88
CA THR A 454 -30.19 6.38 5.50
C THR A 454 -29.84 6.68 4.03
N GLY A 455 -29.21 5.72 3.36
CA GLY A 455 -28.74 5.84 1.98
C GLY A 455 -27.32 6.40 1.85
N ARG A 456 -26.61 6.63 2.96
CA ARG A 456 -25.22 7.11 2.91
C ARG A 456 -24.31 5.96 2.45
N SER A 457 -23.60 6.19 1.35
CA SER A 457 -22.71 5.22 0.70
C SER A 457 -21.25 5.46 1.10
N VAL A 458 -20.58 4.49 1.70
CA VAL A 458 -19.17 4.60 2.12
C VAL A 458 -18.30 3.59 1.39
N ASN A 459 -17.19 4.03 0.81
CA ASN A 459 -16.28 3.12 0.08
C ASN A 459 -15.61 2.10 1.00
N VAL A 460 -15.59 0.83 0.57
CA VAL A 460 -14.99 -0.30 1.27
C VAL A 460 -13.68 -0.70 0.61
N THR A 461 -13.72 -1.02 -0.68
CA THR A 461 -12.57 -1.41 -1.50
C THR A 461 -12.77 -0.98 -2.95
N ASP A 462 -11.68 -0.85 -3.70
CA ASP A 462 -11.69 -0.48 -5.10
C ASP A 462 -10.43 -0.95 -5.84
N GLY A 463 -10.45 -0.81 -7.16
CA GLY A 463 -9.38 -1.20 -8.07
C GLY A 463 -9.54 -0.49 -9.41
N ILE A 464 -8.45 -0.44 -10.17
CA ILE A 464 -8.44 0.09 -11.54
C ILE A 464 -7.71 -0.90 -12.44
N ARG A 465 -8.08 -0.94 -13.72
CA ARG A 465 -7.32 -1.61 -14.78
C ARG A 465 -7.20 -0.67 -15.97
N ARG A 466 -5.97 -0.42 -16.42
CA ARG A 466 -5.66 0.23 -17.69
C ARG A 466 -5.54 -0.81 -18.79
N ILE A 467 -6.34 -0.66 -19.83
CA ILE A 467 -6.24 -1.45 -21.06
C ILE A 467 -5.27 -0.77 -22.02
N THR A 468 -4.42 -1.58 -22.63
CA THR A 468 -3.40 -1.17 -23.61
C THR A 468 -3.40 -2.14 -24.81
N PRO A 469 -2.75 -1.81 -25.93
CA PRO A 469 -2.66 -2.70 -27.09
C PRO A 469 -2.00 -4.06 -26.84
N THR A 470 -1.32 -4.25 -25.71
CA THR A 470 -0.75 -5.56 -25.32
C THR A 470 -1.75 -6.45 -24.59
N ASP A 471 -2.90 -5.93 -24.18
CA ASP A 471 -4.01 -6.69 -23.65
C ASP A 471 -4.74 -7.45 -24.77
N PRO A 472 -5.48 -8.54 -24.45
CA PRO A 472 -6.35 -9.19 -25.41
C PRO A 472 -7.30 -8.17 -26.08
N GLY A 473 -7.29 -8.16 -27.41
CA GLY A 473 -8.13 -7.27 -28.20
C GLY A 473 -9.63 -7.56 -28.04
N PRO A 474 -10.50 -6.66 -28.52
CA PRO A 474 -11.95 -6.83 -28.41
C PRO A 474 -12.45 -8.06 -29.15
N SER A 475 -13.55 -8.62 -28.66
CA SER A 475 -14.39 -9.58 -29.37
C SER A 475 -14.94 -9.00 -30.68
N ALA A 476 -15.52 -9.85 -31.54
CA ALA A 476 -16.05 -9.45 -32.84
C ALA A 476 -17.12 -8.35 -32.80
N ASP A 477 -17.79 -8.17 -31.66
CA ASP A 477 -18.80 -7.13 -31.42
C ASP A 477 -18.23 -5.85 -30.78
N GLY A 478 -16.90 -5.73 -30.69
CA GLY A 478 -16.20 -4.58 -30.11
C GLY A 478 -16.11 -4.59 -28.58
N THR A 479 -16.44 -5.70 -27.92
CA THR A 479 -16.45 -5.82 -26.45
C THR A 479 -15.12 -6.32 -25.90
N VAL A 480 -14.62 -5.71 -24.83
CA VAL A 480 -13.47 -6.17 -24.04
C VAL A 480 -13.94 -6.61 -22.66
N ALA A 481 -13.58 -7.82 -22.24
CA ALA A 481 -13.79 -8.27 -20.86
C ALA A 481 -12.60 -7.84 -20.00
N VAL A 482 -12.83 -6.93 -19.06
CA VAL A 482 -11.79 -6.32 -18.23
C VAL A 482 -11.81 -6.93 -16.83
N GLU A 483 -10.75 -7.66 -16.50
CA GLU A 483 -10.50 -8.14 -15.14
C GLU A 483 -9.86 -7.03 -14.30
N VAL A 484 -10.57 -6.63 -13.24
CA VAL A 484 -10.14 -5.62 -12.28
C VAL A 484 -9.89 -6.30 -10.94
N ALA A 485 -8.63 -6.37 -10.54
CA ALA A 485 -8.28 -6.74 -9.16
C ALA A 485 -8.57 -5.54 -8.24
N LEU A 486 -9.35 -5.75 -7.19
CA LEU A 486 -9.64 -4.75 -6.17
C LEU A 486 -8.74 -4.98 -4.95
N TRP A 487 -8.60 -3.94 -4.12
CA TRP A 487 -7.91 -4.05 -2.84
C TRP A 487 -8.51 -5.18 -1.97
N PRO A 488 -7.69 -6.00 -1.30
CA PRO A 488 -8.19 -7.02 -0.38
C PRO A 488 -9.04 -6.41 0.74
N VAL A 489 -10.10 -7.12 1.13
CA VAL A 489 -11.11 -6.61 2.05
C VAL A 489 -11.13 -7.38 3.37
N GLY A 490 -11.41 -6.65 4.46
CA GLY A 490 -11.85 -7.18 5.73
C GLY A 490 -12.90 -6.23 6.30
N HIS A 491 -14.17 -6.51 6.01
CA HIS A 491 -15.28 -5.60 6.27
C HIS A 491 -16.55 -6.35 6.64
N ARG A 492 -17.32 -5.80 7.58
CA ARG A 492 -18.68 -6.22 7.88
C ARG A 492 -19.67 -5.23 7.28
N PHE A 493 -20.49 -5.69 6.35
CA PHE A 493 -21.72 -5.03 5.94
C PHE A 493 -22.81 -5.39 6.96
N ALA A 494 -23.44 -4.40 7.59
CA ALA A 494 -24.42 -4.66 8.64
C ALA A 494 -25.78 -5.11 8.08
N ALA A 495 -26.56 -5.83 8.89
CA ALA A 495 -27.98 -6.02 8.61
C ALA A 495 -28.67 -4.66 8.41
N GLY A 496 -29.59 -4.57 7.45
CA GLY A 496 -30.23 -3.31 7.06
C GLY A 496 -29.45 -2.51 6.00
N HIS A 497 -28.16 -2.77 5.81
CA HIS A 497 -27.36 -2.12 4.78
C HIS A 497 -27.54 -2.76 3.41
N ARG A 498 -26.92 -2.18 2.38
CA ARG A 498 -26.84 -2.71 1.00
C ARG A 498 -25.42 -2.68 0.49
N LEU A 499 -25.06 -3.66 -0.33
CA LEU A 499 -23.84 -3.60 -1.14
C LEU A 499 -24.10 -2.76 -2.38
N ARG A 500 -23.13 -1.91 -2.73
CA ARG A 500 -23.17 -1.09 -3.95
C ARG A 500 -21.87 -1.21 -4.72
N VAL A 501 -21.98 -1.33 -6.04
CA VAL A 501 -20.85 -1.31 -6.97
C VAL A 501 -20.92 -0.04 -7.81
N GLN A 502 -19.78 0.65 -7.95
CA GLN A 502 -19.59 1.80 -8.82
C GLN A 502 -18.60 1.45 -9.93
N ILE A 503 -18.88 1.90 -11.16
CA ILE A 503 -17.99 1.76 -12.31
C ILE A 503 -17.76 3.13 -12.96
N SER A 504 -16.49 3.51 -13.12
CA SER A 504 -16.09 4.78 -13.73
C SER A 504 -14.82 4.68 -14.57
N GLY A 505 -14.48 5.75 -15.30
CA GLY A 505 -13.35 5.78 -16.23
C GLY A 505 -12.03 6.20 -15.61
N GLY A 506 -12.04 6.37 -14.29
CA GLY A 506 -10.86 6.70 -13.52
C GLY A 506 -11.25 7.10 -12.10
N ALA A 507 -10.23 7.43 -11.32
CA ALA A 507 -10.36 7.98 -9.99
C ALA A 507 -9.21 8.97 -9.77
N HIS A 508 -9.34 10.17 -10.33
CA HIS A 508 -8.31 11.21 -10.30
C HIS A 508 -8.41 12.05 -9.02
N PRO A 509 -7.32 12.39 -8.30
CA PRO A 509 -5.93 12.18 -8.68
C PRO A 509 -5.27 10.95 -8.04
N ARG A 510 -6.03 10.01 -7.45
CA ARG A 510 -5.42 8.77 -6.96
C ARG A 510 -4.64 8.09 -8.08
N PHE A 511 -5.27 7.99 -9.25
CA PHE A 511 -4.62 7.59 -10.49
C PHE A 511 -4.51 8.77 -11.45
N ALA A 512 -3.47 8.78 -12.28
CA ALA A 512 -3.34 9.71 -13.38
C ALA A 512 -4.54 9.54 -14.33
N ARG A 513 -5.12 10.66 -14.77
CA ARG A 513 -6.22 10.64 -15.73
C ARG A 513 -5.74 9.97 -17.03
N HIS A 514 -6.58 9.14 -17.63
CA HIS A 514 -6.30 8.62 -18.96
C HIS A 514 -6.55 9.73 -19.99
N PRO A 515 -5.65 10.03 -20.93
CA PRO A 515 -5.85 11.18 -21.84
C PRO A 515 -6.93 10.92 -22.91
N GLY A 516 -7.39 9.68 -23.05
CA GLY A 516 -8.29 9.27 -24.13
C GLY A 516 -7.58 9.06 -25.47
N THR A 517 -6.25 9.04 -25.46
CA THR A 517 -5.36 8.79 -26.59
C THR A 517 -4.33 7.72 -26.19
N GLY A 518 -3.54 7.24 -27.15
CA GLY A 518 -2.40 6.34 -26.90
C GLY A 518 -1.10 7.07 -26.54
N ALA A 519 -1.16 8.35 -26.18
CA ALA A 519 0.03 9.13 -25.83
C ALA A 519 0.70 8.58 -24.57
N ALA A 520 2.03 8.69 -24.51
CA ALA A 520 2.79 8.30 -23.34
C ALA A 520 2.34 9.11 -22.10
N LEU A 521 2.32 8.46 -20.94
CA LEU A 521 1.81 8.99 -19.67
C LEU A 521 2.31 10.41 -19.34
N GLY A 522 3.60 10.67 -19.56
CA GLY A 522 4.24 11.95 -19.26
C GLY A 522 4.07 13.02 -20.34
N GLU A 523 3.63 12.65 -21.55
CA GLU A 523 3.74 13.49 -22.75
C GLU A 523 2.38 13.94 -23.29
N ALA A 524 1.28 13.32 -22.85
CA ALA A 524 -0.05 13.65 -23.34
C ALA A 524 -0.40 15.13 -23.11
N ASP A 525 -0.58 15.88 -24.21
CA ASP A 525 -0.97 17.29 -24.26
C ASP A 525 -2.39 17.50 -24.81
N VAL A 526 -2.89 16.52 -25.57
CA VAL A 526 -4.27 16.47 -26.08
C VAL A 526 -5.10 15.49 -25.25
N LEU A 527 -6.23 16.00 -24.75
CA LEU A 527 -7.22 15.25 -23.99
C LEU A 527 -8.48 15.04 -24.82
N VAL A 528 -8.94 13.80 -24.95
CA VAL A 528 -10.08 13.44 -25.80
C VAL A 528 -11.16 12.73 -24.98
N PRO A 529 -12.37 13.32 -24.84
CA PRO A 529 -13.50 12.63 -24.22
C PRO A 529 -13.90 11.38 -24.99
N ARG A 530 -14.28 10.32 -24.28
CA ARG A 530 -14.61 9.02 -24.88
C ARG A 530 -15.95 8.49 -24.38
N GLU A 531 -16.75 8.03 -25.34
CA GLU A 531 -17.95 7.25 -25.07
C GLU A 531 -17.60 5.79 -24.85
N ARG A 532 -18.33 5.16 -23.94
CA ARG A 532 -18.22 3.74 -23.65
C ARG A 532 -19.53 3.19 -23.11
N GLU A 533 -19.70 1.90 -23.22
CA GLU A 533 -20.89 1.20 -22.77
C GLU A 533 -20.47 0.06 -21.86
N ILE A 534 -20.96 0.09 -20.61
CA ILE A 534 -20.76 -0.98 -19.64
C ILE A 534 -21.86 -2.01 -19.84
N LEU A 535 -21.50 -3.17 -20.37
CA LEU A 535 -22.44 -4.24 -20.70
C LEU A 535 -22.74 -5.10 -19.47
N HIS A 536 -23.99 -5.46 -19.29
CA HIS A 536 -24.48 -6.22 -18.13
C HIS A 536 -25.72 -7.06 -18.48
N ASP A 537 -25.77 -7.54 -19.72
CA ASP A 537 -26.76 -8.51 -20.20
C ASP A 537 -26.30 -9.96 -19.98
N ALA A 538 -27.12 -10.93 -20.39
CA ALA A 538 -26.83 -12.35 -20.24
C ALA A 538 -25.59 -12.82 -21.01
N ALA A 539 -25.26 -12.18 -22.14
CA ALA A 539 -24.09 -12.51 -22.95
C ALA A 539 -22.81 -11.85 -22.41
N HIS A 540 -22.96 -10.78 -21.64
CA HIS A 540 -21.88 -9.97 -21.06
C HIS A 540 -22.09 -9.83 -19.54
N PRO A 541 -21.99 -10.92 -18.77
CA PRO A 541 -22.35 -10.94 -17.36
C PRO A 541 -21.27 -10.25 -16.50
N SER A 542 -21.20 -8.93 -16.57
CA SER A 542 -20.34 -8.13 -15.70
C SER A 542 -20.70 -8.37 -14.24
N HIS A 543 -19.69 -8.54 -13.38
CA HIS A 543 -19.89 -8.96 -12.00
C HIS A 543 -18.73 -8.56 -11.08
N VAL A 544 -18.99 -8.61 -9.78
CA VAL A 544 -17.97 -8.54 -8.73
C VAL A 544 -17.97 -9.85 -7.96
N VAL A 545 -16.79 -10.41 -7.68
CA VAL A 545 -16.62 -11.57 -6.82
C VAL A 545 -16.15 -11.13 -5.44
N LEU A 546 -16.94 -11.45 -4.41
CA LEU A 546 -16.64 -11.16 -3.01
C LEU A 546 -16.38 -12.45 -2.21
N PRO A 547 -15.34 -12.49 -1.36
CA PRO A 547 -15.08 -13.61 -0.46
C PRO A 547 -15.90 -13.44 0.83
N LEU A 548 -17.00 -14.16 0.98
CA LEU A 548 -17.93 -13.99 2.10
C LEU A 548 -17.77 -15.09 3.15
N GLU A 549 -17.87 -14.73 4.44
CA GLU A 549 -18.10 -15.71 5.51
C GLU A 549 -19.50 -16.36 5.34
N PRO A 550 -19.68 -17.65 5.70
CA PRO A 550 -20.94 -18.39 5.53
C PRO A 550 -22.20 -17.78 6.17
#